data_AF-A0A093XF14-F1
#
_entry.id   AF-A0A093XF14-F1
#
_cell.length_a   1.000
_cell.length_b   1.000
_cell.length_c   1.000
_cell.angle_alpha   90.00
_cell.angle_beta   90.00
_cell.angle_gamma   90.00
#
_symmetry.space_group_name_H-M   'P 1'
#
loop_
_entity.id
_entity.type
_entity.pdbx_description
1 polymer ?
#
loop_
_entity_poly.entity_id
_entity_poly.type
_entity_poly.pdbx_seq_one_letter_code
_entity_poly.pdbx_strand_id
1 'polypeptide(L)'
;MAVLSTTYRGRSYSQSLPQAVYTPDPLAAINLAFNSTQGHQLLELLAAQLKTNKFIGQAEAVKPHDFDLSDGARDVMYVTCRMETRQELIFKIEPGTLMKRVIDRCLETWRYPDGRRFIESDLNFFLPCGTKIDYSKTMTAAELGVESNDLIDVYGWWHGG
;
A
#
# COMPACT_ATOMS: atom_id res chain seq x y z
N MET A 1 -9.26 78.28 -63.84
CA MET A 1 -10.14 78.09 -62.67
C MET A 1 -10.55 76.62 -62.66
N ALA A 2 -9.83 75.79 -61.91
CA ALA A 2 -9.96 74.34 -61.94
C ALA A 2 -11.03 73.87 -60.94
N VAL A 3 -11.96 73.03 -61.41
CA VAL A 3 -12.99 72.37 -60.63
C VAL A 3 -12.43 71.00 -60.22
N LEU A 4 -12.28 70.75 -58.92
CA LEU A 4 -11.86 69.47 -58.36
C LEU A 4 -13.05 68.85 -57.63
N SER A 5 -13.63 67.84 -58.27
CA SER A 5 -14.56 66.89 -57.65
C SER A 5 -13.74 65.75 -57.07
N THR A 6 -13.79 65.54 -55.75
CA THR A 6 -13.18 64.36 -55.11
C THR A 6 -14.18 63.64 -54.22
N THR A 7 -14.05 62.32 -54.30
CA THR A 7 -14.97 61.26 -53.96
C THR A 7 -15.06 60.96 -52.47
N TYR A 8 -16.25 60.50 -52.06
CA TYR A 8 -16.50 59.83 -50.78
C TYR A 8 -15.61 58.58 -50.61
N ARG A 9 -14.97 58.43 -49.46
CA ARG A 9 -14.66 57.11 -48.87
C ARG A 9 -14.94 57.15 -47.37
N GLY A 10 -16.05 56.52 -47.00
CA GLY A 10 -16.40 56.19 -45.62
C GLY A 10 -15.37 55.23 -45.03
N ARG A 11 -14.98 55.51 -43.79
CA ARG A 11 -13.97 54.79 -43.02
C ARG A 11 -14.62 53.56 -42.38
N SER A 12 -14.33 52.37 -42.89
CA SER A 12 -14.73 51.10 -42.30
C SER A 12 -13.90 50.85 -41.03
N TYR A 13 -14.53 50.86 -39.86
CA TYR A 13 -13.93 50.33 -38.64
C TYR A 13 -14.05 48.81 -38.68
N SER A 14 -12.94 48.12 -38.98
CA SER A 14 -12.81 46.68 -38.77
C SER A 14 -12.77 46.40 -37.27
N GLN A 15 -13.85 45.84 -36.74
CA GLN A 15 -13.88 45.21 -35.42
C GLN A 15 -12.83 44.09 -35.37
N SER A 16 -11.80 44.26 -34.55
CA SER A 16 -10.93 43.16 -34.14
C SER A 16 -11.68 42.30 -33.12
N LEU A 17 -12.24 41.18 -33.55
CA LEU A 17 -12.68 40.10 -32.66
C LEU A 17 -11.48 39.61 -31.83
N PRO A 18 -11.60 39.42 -30.51
CA PRO A 18 -10.57 38.73 -29.74
C PRO A 18 -10.44 37.30 -30.27
N GLN A 19 -9.24 36.93 -30.72
CA GLN A 19 -8.92 35.54 -31.06
C GLN A 19 -9.18 34.68 -29.82
N ALA A 20 -10.17 33.79 -29.92
CA ALA A 20 -10.38 32.75 -28.92
C ALA A 20 -9.10 31.93 -28.84
N VAL A 21 -8.43 31.98 -27.68
CA VAL A 21 -7.33 31.07 -27.37
C VAL A 21 -7.94 29.67 -27.34
N TYR A 22 -7.71 28.91 -28.41
CA TYR A 22 -8.12 27.52 -28.48
C TYR A 22 -7.23 26.74 -27.51
N THR A 23 -7.66 26.58 -26.26
CA THR A 23 -7.09 25.57 -25.37
C THR A 23 -7.62 24.22 -25.84
N PRO A 24 -6.82 23.35 -26.48
CA PRO A 24 -7.31 22.02 -26.80
C PRO A 24 -7.65 21.32 -25.50
N ASP A 25 -8.89 20.83 -25.41
CA ASP A 25 -9.34 19.98 -24.31
C ASP A 25 -8.34 18.81 -24.20
N PRO A 26 -7.65 18.63 -23.05
CA PRO A 26 -6.61 17.61 -22.91
C PRO A 26 -7.14 16.20 -23.24
N LEU A 27 -8.42 15.94 -22.99
CA LEU A 27 -9.07 14.68 -23.37
C LEU A 27 -9.20 14.51 -24.89
N ALA A 28 -9.47 15.59 -25.62
CA ALA A 28 -9.53 15.57 -27.07
C ALA A 28 -8.14 15.35 -27.69
N ALA A 29 -7.09 15.94 -27.11
CA ALA A 29 -5.70 15.72 -27.55
C ALA A 29 -5.24 14.27 -27.35
N ILE A 30 -5.64 13.66 -26.22
CA ILE A 30 -5.37 12.25 -25.91
C ILE A 30 -6.09 11.32 -26.90
N ASN A 31 -7.38 11.57 -27.17
CA ASN A 31 -8.13 10.78 -28.15
C ASN A 31 -7.55 10.88 -29.56
N LEU A 32 -7.06 12.06 -29.95
CA LEU A 32 -6.44 12.27 -31.26
C LEU A 32 -5.08 11.56 -31.35
N ALA A 33 -4.31 11.53 -30.26
CA ALA A 33 -3.06 10.77 -30.18
C ALA A 33 -3.28 9.25 -30.25
N PHE A 34 -4.32 8.73 -29.60
CA PHE A 34 -4.69 7.30 -29.66
C PHE A 34 -5.24 6.88 -31.02
N ASN A 35 -5.95 7.77 -31.72
CA ASN A 35 -6.47 7.51 -33.06
C ASN A 35 -5.43 7.74 -34.17
N SER A 36 -4.22 8.16 -33.83
CA SER A 36 -3.12 8.30 -34.78
C SER A 36 -2.53 6.93 -35.16
N THR A 37 -1.80 6.86 -36.27
CA THR A 37 -1.07 5.66 -36.70
C THR A 37 -0.01 5.19 -35.69
N GLN A 38 0.39 6.05 -34.75
CA GLN A 38 1.30 5.73 -33.64
C GLN A 38 0.56 5.33 -32.34
N GLY A 39 -0.78 5.33 -32.35
CA GLY A 39 -1.60 5.03 -31.17
C GLY A 39 -1.31 3.65 -30.58
N HIS A 40 -1.01 2.65 -31.42
CA HIS A 40 -0.59 1.32 -30.95
C HIS A 40 0.75 1.35 -30.21
N GLN A 41 1.74 2.12 -30.68
CA GLN A 41 3.03 2.26 -30.02
C GLN A 41 2.92 3.02 -28.70
N LEU A 42 2.02 4.02 -28.63
CA LEU A 42 1.70 4.73 -27.39
C LEU A 42 0.98 3.82 -26.39
N LEU A 43 0.05 2.97 -26.85
CA LEU A 43 -0.60 1.96 -26.01
C LEU A 43 0.39 0.93 -25.49
N GLU A 44 1.36 0.49 -26.29
CA GLU A 44 2.42 -0.41 -25.84
C GLU A 44 3.35 0.25 -24.82
N LEU A 45 3.72 1.52 -25.02
CA LEU A 45 4.51 2.27 -24.06
C LEU A 45 3.75 2.50 -22.75
N LEU A 46 2.45 2.82 -22.82
CA LEU A 46 1.57 2.91 -21.65
C LEU A 46 1.44 1.56 -20.96
N ALA A 47 1.20 0.47 -21.68
CA ALA A 47 1.10 -0.86 -21.11
C ALA A 47 2.42 -1.29 -20.46
N ALA A 48 3.56 -1.00 -21.09
CA ALA A 48 4.88 -1.24 -20.53
C ALA A 48 5.11 -0.40 -19.27
N GLN A 49 4.75 0.88 -19.28
CA GLN A 49 4.84 1.72 -18.09
C GLN A 49 3.88 1.31 -16.98
N LEU A 50 2.66 0.88 -17.27
CA LEU A 50 1.70 0.36 -16.29
C LEU A 50 2.16 -0.99 -15.73
N LYS A 51 2.86 -1.81 -16.53
CA LYS A 51 3.48 -3.06 -16.07
C LYS A 51 4.70 -2.79 -15.18
N THR A 52 5.39 -1.68 -15.40
CA THR A 52 6.61 -1.31 -14.66
C THR A 52 6.29 -0.48 -13.41
N ASN A 53 5.27 0.37 -13.46
CA ASN A 53 4.75 1.13 -12.34
C ASN A 53 3.74 0.25 -11.59
N LYS A 54 4.17 -0.36 -10.47
CA LYS A 54 3.22 -0.91 -9.49
C LYS A 54 2.17 0.16 -9.19
N PHE A 55 0.91 -0.15 -9.49
CA PHE A 55 -0.21 0.73 -9.19
C PHE A 55 -0.20 1.02 -7.68
N ILE A 56 -0.03 2.29 -7.30
CA ILE A 56 -0.22 2.73 -5.92
C ILE A 56 -1.71 2.47 -5.60
N GLY A 57 -1.98 1.41 -4.83
CA GLY A 57 -3.34 0.97 -4.50
C GLY A 57 -3.75 -0.40 -5.07
N GLN A 58 -2.87 -1.13 -5.76
CA GLN A 58 -3.09 -2.57 -5.94
C GLN A 58 -3.10 -3.21 -4.54
N ALA A 59 -4.21 -3.84 -4.16
CA ALA A 59 -4.28 -4.70 -2.99
C ALA A 59 -3.07 -5.61 -3.03
N GLU A 60 -2.17 -5.48 -2.06
CA GLU A 60 -1.03 -6.37 -1.95
C GLU A 60 -1.57 -7.79 -2.06
N ALA A 61 -0.98 -8.57 -2.97
CA ALA A 61 -1.36 -9.96 -3.15
C ALA A 61 -1.49 -10.59 -1.77
N VAL A 62 -2.69 -11.05 -1.41
CA VAL A 62 -3.03 -11.51 -0.06
C VAL A 62 -1.96 -12.50 0.35
N LYS A 63 -1.04 -12.07 1.22
CA LYS A 63 0.02 -12.97 1.67
C LYS A 63 -0.67 -14.13 2.39
N PRO A 64 -0.27 -15.38 2.11
CA PRO A 64 -0.77 -16.50 2.86
C PRO A 64 -0.47 -16.25 4.35
N HIS A 65 -1.50 -16.36 5.16
CA HIS A 65 -1.45 -16.14 6.61
C HIS A 65 -2.33 -17.20 7.28
N ASP A 66 -1.95 -17.60 8.49
CA ASP A 66 -2.67 -18.61 9.27
C ASP A 66 -3.83 -17.98 10.03
N PHE A 67 -3.66 -16.73 10.49
CA PHE A 67 -4.64 -16.01 11.29
C PHE A 67 -4.82 -14.57 10.82
N ASP A 68 -6.08 -14.16 10.67
CA ASP A 68 -6.45 -12.77 10.43
C ASP A 68 -6.98 -12.15 11.74
N LEU A 69 -6.22 -11.21 12.30
CA LEU A 69 -6.59 -10.40 13.47
C LEU A 69 -6.76 -8.92 13.10
N SER A 70 -6.84 -8.60 11.81
CA SER A 70 -7.00 -7.22 11.33
C SER A 70 -8.41 -6.67 11.54
N ASP A 71 -9.38 -7.51 11.96
CA ASP A 71 -10.79 -7.13 12.18
C ASP A 71 -11.41 -6.35 10.98
N GLY A 72 -10.90 -6.57 9.77
CA GLY A 72 -11.35 -5.88 8.54
C GLY A 72 -10.71 -4.52 8.29
N ALA A 73 -9.64 -4.17 9.01
CA ALA A 73 -8.90 -2.93 8.82
C ALA A 73 -8.34 -2.79 7.39
N ARG A 74 -8.23 -1.52 6.96
CA ARG A 74 -7.67 -1.18 5.64
C ARG A 74 -6.15 -1.22 5.62
N ASP A 75 -5.53 -0.84 6.74
CA ASP A 75 -4.08 -0.83 6.91
C ASP A 75 -3.69 -2.06 7.72
N VAL A 76 -2.95 -2.96 7.09
CA VAL A 76 -2.61 -4.27 7.65
C VAL A 76 -1.13 -4.54 7.46
N MET A 77 -0.56 -5.22 8.44
CA MET A 77 0.81 -5.70 8.43
C MET A 77 0.80 -7.22 8.64
N TYR A 78 1.84 -7.88 8.14
CA TYR A 78 2.01 -9.31 8.29
C TYR A 78 3.17 -9.57 9.25
N VAL A 79 2.98 -10.35 10.30
CA VAL A 79 4.04 -10.68 11.26
C VAL A 79 4.16 -12.19 11.39
N THR A 80 5.40 -12.67 11.52
CA THR A 80 5.66 -14.11 11.66
C THR A 80 6.13 -14.39 13.07
N CYS A 81 5.39 -15.21 13.81
CA CYS A 81 5.89 -15.79 15.06
C CYS A 81 6.54 -17.12 14.74
N ARG A 82 7.79 -17.30 15.15
CA ARG A 82 8.55 -18.52 14.90
C ARG A 82 8.99 -19.15 16.21
N MET A 83 8.53 -20.37 16.46
CA MET A 83 9.00 -21.20 17.56
C MET A 83 10.10 -22.14 17.05
N GLU A 84 11.33 -21.83 17.46
CA GLU A 84 12.54 -22.57 17.08
C GLU A 84 12.65 -22.81 15.56
N THR A 85 13.18 -23.95 15.11
CA THR A 85 13.38 -24.26 13.69
C THR A 85 12.15 -24.93 13.03
N ARG A 86 11.02 -25.06 13.73
CA ARG A 86 10.01 -26.07 13.37
C ARG A 86 8.60 -25.54 13.13
N GLN A 87 8.20 -24.45 13.79
CA GLN A 87 6.82 -23.99 13.71
C GLN A 87 6.78 -22.48 13.50
N GLU A 88 6.18 -22.07 12.39
CA GLU A 88 5.95 -20.67 12.04
C GLU A 88 4.45 -20.44 11.94
N LEU A 89 4.00 -19.29 12.44
CA LEU A 89 2.64 -18.80 12.28
C LEU A 89 2.70 -17.39 11.74
N ILE A 90 2.01 -17.16 10.62
CA ILE A 90 1.93 -15.87 9.97
C ILE A 90 0.60 -15.23 10.33
N PHE A 91 0.65 -14.03 10.90
CA PHE A 91 -0.50 -13.27 11.32
C PHE A 91 -0.67 -12.05 10.43
N LYS A 92 -1.91 -11.80 10.00
CA LYS A 92 -2.32 -10.52 9.45
C LYS A 92 -2.92 -9.69 10.58
N ILE A 93 -2.31 -8.55 10.90
CA ILE A 93 -2.69 -7.70 12.03
C ILE A 93 -2.78 -6.24 11.58
N GLU A 94 -3.45 -5.39 12.35
CA GLU A 94 -3.36 -3.94 12.22
C GLU A 94 -2.43 -3.33 13.28
N PRO A 95 -1.92 -2.09 13.11
CA PRO A 95 -1.03 -1.46 14.10
C PRO A 95 -1.62 -1.36 15.51
N GLY A 96 -2.95 -1.23 15.62
CA GLY A 96 -3.68 -1.18 16.90
C GLY A 96 -3.90 -2.55 17.56
N THR A 97 -3.48 -3.65 16.92
CA THR A 97 -3.69 -5.00 17.45
C THR A 97 -2.91 -5.18 18.74
N LEU A 98 -3.58 -5.57 19.82
CA LEU A 98 -2.93 -5.97 21.06
C LEU A 98 -2.09 -7.23 20.82
N MET A 99 -0.79 -7.16 21.10
CA MET A 99 0.12 -8.30 20.88
C MET A 99 -0.25 -9.53 21.72
N LYS A 100 -0.96 -9.33 22.83
CA LYS A 100 -1.56 -10.42 23.61
C LYS A 100 -2.45 -11.33 22.75
N ARG A 101 -3.23 -10.79 21.80
CA ARG A 101 -4.07 -11.61 20.90
C ARG A 101 -3.23 -12.52 20.01
N VAL A 102 -2.09 -12.04 19.52
CA VAL A 102 -1.14 -12.82 18.70
C VAL A 102 -0.53 -13.95 19.54
N ILE A 103 -0.11 -13.61 20.76
CA ILE A 103 0.46 -14.54 21.73
C ILE A 103 -0.55 -15.64 22.10
N ASP A 104 -1.78 -15.26 22.43
CA ASP A 104 -2.84 -16.21 22.82
C ASP A 104 -3.07 -17.23 21.68
N ARG A 105 -3.06 -16.79 20.42
CA ARG A 105 -3.16 -17.68 19.26
C ARG A 105 -1.97 -18.62 19.12
N CYS A 106 -0.76 -18.14 19.40
CA CYS A 106 0.43 -19.00 19.41
C CYS A 106 0.29 -20.11 20.48
N LEU A 107 -0.11 -19.75 21.71
CA LEU A 107 -0.32 -20.69 22.81
C LEU A 107 -1.48 -21.68 22.53
N GLU A 108 -2.54 -21.20 21.88
CA GLU A 108 -3.68 -22.02 21.46
C GLU A 108 -3.35 -22.96 20.31
N THR A 109 -2.34 -22.66 19.49
CA THR A 109 -2.01 -23.45 18.30
C THR A 109 -0.89 -24.44 18.59
N TRP A 110 0.21 -23.96 19.17
CA TRP A 110 1.37 -24.79 19.45
C TRP A 110 1.13 -25.73 20.63
N ARG A 111 1.77 -26.89 20.56
CA ARG A 111 1.67 -27.94 21.57
C ARG A 111 3.06 -28.46 21.89
N TYR A 112 3.23 -28.87 23.14
CA TYR A 112 4.35 -29.70 23.53
C TYR A 112 4.35 -31.02 22.73
N PRO A 113 5.50 -31.71 22.63
CA PRO A 113 5.57 -33.03 22.01
C PRO A 113 4.62 -34.07 22.64
N ASP A 114 4.28 -33.90 23.92
CA ASP A 114 3.33 -34.74 24.66
C ASP A 114 1.85 -34.34 24.45
N GLY A 115 1.59 -33.33 23.61
CA GLY A 115 0.25 -32.84 23.26
C GLY A 115 -0.33 -31.82 24.24
N ARG A 116 0.37 -31.46 25.32
CA ARG A 116 -0.09 -30.40 26.24
C ARG A 116 -0.02 -29.01 25.59
N ARG A 117 -0.85 -28.10 26.09
CA ARG A 117 -0.83 -26.68 25.68
C ARG A 117 0.31 -25.95 26.38
N PHE A 118 0.91 -24.99 25.68
CA PHE A 118 1.77 -24.00 26.31
C PHE A 118 0.93 -23.02 27.13
N ILE A 119 1.48 -22.54 28.23
CA ILE A 119 0.96 -21.39 28.98
C ILE A 119 1.89 -20.18 28.78
N GLU A 120 1.42 -18.98 29.14
CA GLU A 120 2.18 -17.72 28.95
C GLU A 120 3.58 -17.78 29.58
N SER A 121 3.73 -18.45 30.72
CA SER A 121 5.03 -18.62 31.39
C SER A 121 5.96 -19.59 30.68
N ASP A 122 5.50 -20.35 29.69
CA ASP A 122 6.33 -21.36 29.03
C ASP A 122 7.11 -20.78 27.85
N LEU A 123 6.59 -19.74 27.21
CA LEU A 123 7.17 -19.14 26.02
C LEU A 123 7.70 -17.74 26.32
N ASN A 124 8.60 -17.24 25.48
CA ASN A 124 9.10 -15.88 25.52
C ASN A 124 9.16 -15.36 24.08
N PHE A 125 8.52 -14.22 23.81
CA PHE A 125 8.46 -13.61 22.48
C PHE A 125 9.44 -12.43 22.40
N PHE A 126 10.27 -12.40 21.38
CA PHE A 126 11.27 -11.37 21.15
C PHE A 126 11.08 -10.73 19.78
N LEU A 127 11.07 -9.41 19.75
CA LEU A 127 11.10 -8.62 18.52
C LEU A 127 12.45 -8.73 17.82
N PRO A 128 12.55 -8.39 16.53
CA PRO A 128 13.83 -8.37 15.80
C PRO A 128 14.92 -7.53 16.46
N CYS A 129 14.54 -6.48 17.18
CA CYS A 129 15.45 -5.61 17.94
C CYS A 129 15.95 -6.23 19.27
N GLY A 130 15.56 -7.47 19.58
CA GLY A 130 15.91 -8.18 20.82
C GLY A 130 15.05 -7.80 22.03
N THR A 131 14.06 -6.92 21.86
CA THR A 131 13.14 -6.54 22.94
C THR A 131 12.17 -7.68 23.22
N LYS A 132 12.12 -8.13 24.48
CA LYS A 132 11.12 -9.10 24.94
C LYS A 132 9.75 -8.43 25.05
N ILE A 133 8.73 -9.07 24.50
CA ILE A 133 7.34 -8.67 24.69
C ILE A 133 6.89 -9.11 26.09
N ASP A 134 6.40 -8.15 26.88
CA ASP A 134 5.94 -8.37 28.25
C ASP A 134 4.45 -8.74 28.27
N TYR A 135 4.13 -9.96 28.71
CA TYR A 135 2.75 -10.46 28.81
C TYR A 135 1.85 -9.66 29.75
N SER A 136 2.44 -9.04 30.77
CA SER A 136 1.70 -8.28 31.79
C SER A 136 1.27 -6.91 31.28
N LYS A 137 1.86 -6.44 30.18
CA LYS A 137 1.58 -5.14 29.60
C LYS A 137 0.71 -5.30 28.36
N THR A 138 -0.43 -4.62 28.39
CA THR A 138 -1.28 -4.48 27.20
C THR A 138 -0.62 -3.47 26.26
N MET A 139 0.19 -3.97 25.33
CA MET A 139 0.82 -3.17 24.29
C MET A 139 0.31 -3.58 22.91
N THR A 140 0.10 -2.59 22.07
CA THR A 140 -0.23 -2.74 20.65
C THR A 140 1.02 -3.01 19.81
N ALA A 141 0.83 -3.53 18.59
CA ALA A 141 1.91 -3.71 17.63
C ALA A 141 2.67 -2.39 17.37
N ALA A 142 1.95 -1.27 17.20
CA ALA A 142 2.54 0.04 16.99
C ALA A 142 3.39 0.54 18.17
N GLU A 143 2.92 0.35 19.41
CA GLU A 143 3.66 0.77 20.61
C GLU A 143 4.94 -0.01 20.82
N LEU A 144 4.97 -1.26 20.36
CA LEU A 144 6.15 -2.12 20.38
C LEU A 144 7.08 -1.87 19.17
N GLY A 145 6.68 -1.01 18.23
CA GLY A 145 7.43 -0.73 17.01
C GLY A 145 7.47 -1.92 16.06
N VAL A 146 6.42 -2.75 16.05
CA VAL A 146 6.29 -3.88 15.13
C VAL A 146 6.00 -3.38 13.73
N GLU A 147 6.77 -3.86 12.77
CA GLU A 147 6.66 -3.52 11.35
C GLU A 147 6.14 -4.70 10.52
N SER A 148 5.73 -4.40 9.28
CA SER A 148 5.30 -5.44 8.35
C SER A 148 6.47 -6.31 7.93
N ASN A 149 6.29 -7.61 8.04
CA ASN A 149 7.23 -8.71 7.84
C ASN A 149 8.24 -8.91 8.97
N ASP A 150 7.96 -8.35 10.16
CA ASP A 150 8.75 -8.66 11.34
C ASP A 150 8.67 -10.14 11.70
N LEU A 151 9.83 -10.65 12.12
CA LEU A 151 9.99 -11.98 12.65
C LEU A 151 10.10 -11.90 14.17
N ILE A 152 9.09 -12.43 14.86
CA ILE A 152 9.06 -12.55 16.31
C ILE A 152 9.59 -13.94 16.67
N ASP A 153 10.79 -13.96 17.25
CA ASP A 153 11.39 -15.20 17.71
C ASP A 153 10.77 -15.63 19.05
N VAL A 154 10.35 -16.89 19.11
CA VAL A 154 9.69 -17.48 20.28
C VAL A 154 10.53 -18.62 20.84
N TYR A 155 10.89 -18.49 22.12
CA TYR A 155 11.69 -19.49 22.83
C TYR A 155 10.94 -20.07 24.02
N GLY A 156 11.02 -21.39 24.18
CA GLY A 156 10.56 -22.06 25.39
C GLY A 156 11.50 -21.81 26.57
N TRP A 157 10.96 -21.70 27.79
CA TRP A 157 11.74 -21.53 29.03
C TRP A 157 12.82 -22.61 29.20
N TRP A 158 12.56 -23.83 28.73
CA TRP A 158 13.47 -24.97 28.83
C TRP A 158 14.73 -24.87 27.96
N HIS A 159 14.81 -23.89 27.05
CA HIS A 159 15.93 -23.73 26.11
C HIS A 159 16.77 -22.46 26.34
N GLY A 160 16.50 -21.68 27.39
CA GLY A 160 17.34 -20.55 27.82
C GLY A 160 18.23 -20.95 28.99
N GLY A 161 19.55 -21.05 28.74
CA GLY A 161 20.56 -21.22 29.79
C GLY A 161 20.67 -20.03 30.73
#